data_AF-A0A2N5X6E6-F1
#
_entry.id   AF-A0A2N5X6E6-F1
#
_cell.length_a   1.000
_cell.length_b   1.000
_cell.length_c   1.000
_cell.angle_alpha   90.00
_cell.angle_beta   90.00
_cell.angle_gamma   90.00
#
_symmetry.space_group_name_H-M   'P 1'
#
loop_
_entity.id
_entity.type
_entity.pdbx_description
1 polymer ?
#
loop_
_entity_poly.entity_id
_entity_poly.type
_entity_poly.pdbx_seq_one_letter_code
_entity_poly.pdbx_strand_id
1 'polypeptide(L)'
;MRKAFPSQICLITLPGCSHGTIKRISGGTLYRQPSAKATPPRYCAQNLWTLRKTRYTARRRQNCQEEDFVYSLTIVIVGAAAGLIIGLGLGLLLGQRSSPAGQKHREVERKLDQVLQDKKAYEDEVVEHFSDTARLLNTLTDSYRDVHNHLARGAENLCQGNGPVAIGEDPTRRDPAEIPDNLANIQPPLDYAPKTSPDEKGMLNEEFGIDKKAVDTLREEAAKA
;
A
#
# COMPACT_ATOMS: atom_id res chain seq x y z
N MET A 1 27.55 4.85 28.35
CA MET A 1 27.68 6.32 28.49
C MET A 1 27.81 6.95 27.10
N ARG A 2 26.92 7.90 26.75
CA ARG A 2 27.03 8.98 25.73
C ARG A 2 27.18 8.53 24.25
N LYS A 3 26.13 8.58 23.42
CA LYS A 3 25.46 9.71 22.70
C LYS A 3 26.03 9.97 21.29
N ALA A 4 25.10 10.10 20.33
CA ALA A 4 25.08 11.00 19.15
C ALA A 4 25.60 10.51 17.77
N PHE A 5 24.65 10.25 16.85
CA PHE A 5 24.65 10.78 15.46
C PHE A 5 24.19 12.27 15.48
N PRO A 6 24.29 13.14 14.43
CA PRO A 6 24.26 12.86 12.97
C PRO A 6 25.07 13.84 12.03
N SER A 7 24.93 13.63 10.71
CA SER A 7 24.77 14.66 9.64
C SER A 7 25.92 15.62 9.25
N GLN A 8 26.49 15.44 8.05
CA GLN A 8 26.84 16.47 7.03
C GLN A 8 26.88 15.73 5.67
N ILE A 9 26.15 16.01 4.58
CA ILE A 9 25.78 17.24 3.85
C ILE A 9 27.00 18.13 3.58
N CYS A 10 27.66 17.87 2.46
CA CYS A 10 28.65 18.74 1.87
C CYS A 10 28.09 19.25 0.52
N LEU A 11 27.42 20.40 0.59
CA LEU A 11 27.26 21.31 -0.55
C LEU A 11 28.61 21.99 -0.78
N ILE A 12 29.15 21.86 -1.99
CA ILE A 12 30.25 22.71 -2.46
C ILE A 12 29.65 23.86 -3.26
N THR A 13 30.04 25.06 -2.87
CA THR A 13 29.47 26.33 -3.29
C THR A 13 30.57 27.16 -3.99
N LEU A 14 30.13 27.97 -4.97
CA LEU A 14 30.68 29.27 -5.42
C LEU A 14 31.80 29.31 -6.49
N PRO A 15 32.08 30.49 -7.13
CA PRO A 15 31.18 31.28 -8.00
C PRO A 15 31.95 31.97 -9.17
N GLY A 16 31.27 32.65 -10.11
CA GLY A 16 31.93 33.48 -11.12
C GLY A 16 31.03 34.47 -11.86
N CYS A 17 31.07 35.73 -11.42
CA CYS A 17 30.77 37.04 -12.04
C CYS A 17 30.78 37.15 -13.60
N SER A 18 30.25 38.17 -14.30
CA SER A 18 29.43 39.38 -14.06
C SER A 18 29.42 40.20 -15.38
N HIS A 19 28.26 40.75 -15.76
CA HIS A 19 28.00 41.99 -16.54
C HIS A 19 28.40 42.16 -18.04
N GLY A 20 27.45 42.71 -18.84
CA GLY A 20 27.77 43.39 -20.11
C GLY A 20 26.68 43.62 -21.19
N THR A 21 25.55 44.24 -20.84
CA THR A 21 24.57 45.04 -21.64
C THR A 21 24.62 45.19 -23.19
N ILE A 22 23.44 44.93 -23.80
CA ILE A 22 22.59 45.76 -24.72
C ILE A 22 23.21 46.41 -25.99
N LYS A 23 22.69 46.02 -27.17
CA LYS A 23 22.32 46.98 -28.23
C LYS A 23 21.09 46.52 -29.04
N ARG A 24 20.05 47.34 -28.94
CA ARG A 24 18.80 47.40 -29.71
C ARG A 24 19.10 47.90 -31.14
N ILE A 25 18.27 47.54 -32.13
CA ILE A 25 17.53 48.45 -33.06
C ILE A 25 16.91 47.66 -34.23
N SER A 26 15.59 47.83 -34.37
CA SER A 26 14.67 47.76 -35.53
C SER A 26 14.94 46.78 -36.68
N GLY A 27 14.02 45.94 -37.13
CA GLY A 27 12.59 46.18 -37.32
C GLY A 27 12.25 46.17 -38.82
N GLY A 28 11.06 45.71 -39.20
CA GLY A 28 10.45 46.02 -40.50
C GLY A 28 10.22 44.84 -41.44
N THR A 29 9.10 44.13 -41.20
CA THR A 29 8.36 43.30 -42.14
C THR A 29 7.87 44.10 -43.36
N LEU A 30 7.85 43.54 -44.57
CA LEU A 30 6.67 43.39 -45.46
C LEU A 30 7.03 42.95 -46.90
N TYR A 31 6.35 41.87 -47.32
CA TYR A 31 5.78 41.53 -48.65
C TYR A 31 6.27 42.24 -49.93
N ARG A 32 6.42 41.47 -51.02
CA ARG A 32 5.71 41.63 -52.34
C ARG A 32 6.37 40.84 -53.50
N GLN A 33 5.66 39.85 -54.05
CA GLN A 33 5.67 39.50 -55.50
C GLN A 33 4.73 40.50 -56.22
N PRO A 34 4.79 40.82 -57.55
CA PRO A 34 4.96 39.86 -58.66
C PRO A 34 5.57 40.39 -60.01
N SER A 35 5.65 39.47 -60.98
CA SER A 35 5.40 39.63 -62.44
C SER A 35 6.40 40.31 -63.40
N ALA A 36 6.64 39.59 -64.50
CA ALA A 36 6.49 40.00 -65.92
C ALA A 36 7.76 40.10 -66.81
N LYS A 37 7.80 39.16 -67.77
CA LYS A 37 8.05 39.29 -69.23
C LYS A 37 9.36 39.92 -69.74
N ALA A 38 10.12 39.15 -70.54
CA ALA A 38 10.44 39.44 -71.95
C ALA A 38 11.36 38.35 -72.56
N THR A 39 11.07 37.97 -73.82
CA THR A 39 11.84 37.07 -74.72
C THR A 39 12.58 37.90 -75.81
N PRO A 40 13.12 37.29 -76.88
CA PRO A 40 14.54 36.97 -77.21
C PRO A 40 15.13 37.94 -78.28
N PRO A 41 16.28 37.69 -78.98
CA PRO A 41 16.20 36.91 -80.24
C PRO A 41 17.52 36.27 -80.85
N ARG A 42 17.30 35.46 -81.92
CA ARG A 42 18.10 35.16 -83.15
C ARG A 42 19.19 34.05 -83.22
N TYR A 43 18.75 32.91 -83.77
CA TYR A 43 19.20 32.13 -84.95
C TYR A 43 20.57 32.35 -85.64
N CYS A 44 21.26 31.23 -85.95
CA CYS A 44 21.92 30.77 -87.22
C CYS A 44 22.96 29.68 -86.84
N ALA A 45 23.18 28.53 -87.49
CA ALA A 45 22.84 27.93 -88.78
C ALA A 45 22.89 26.37 -88.60
N GLN A 46 21.98 25.55 -89.13
CA GLN A 46 21.86 25.02 -90.50
C GLN A 46 22.94 23.98 -90.90
N ASN A 47 22.45 22.87 -91.50
CA ASN A 47 23.13 21.84 -92.33
C ASN A 47 23.36 20.51 -91.58
N LEU A 48 22.76 19.37 -91.94
CA LEU A 48 22.76 18.74 -93.27
C LEU A 48 21.54 17.82 -93.48
N TRP A 49 21.02 17.89 -94.70
CA TRP A 49 20.03 17.04 -95.36
C TRP A 49 20.48 15.57 -95.46
N THR A 50 19.71 14.60 -94.98
CA THR A 50 18.78 13.71 -95.71
C THR A 50 19.30 12.28 -95.80
N LEU A 51 18.53 11.32 -95.27
CA LEU A 51 18.31 10.01 -95.89
C LEU A 51 17.01 9.39 -95.35
N ARG A 52 15.93 9.78 -96.04
CA ARG A 52 14.86 8.95 -96.59
C ARG A 52 14.51 7.63 -95.86
N LYS A 53 13.33 7.69 -95.24
CA LYS A 53 12.37 6.59 -95.01
C LYS A 53 12.47 5.47 -96.05
N THR A 54 12.63 4.23 -95.59
CA THR A 54 11.67 3.12 -95.77
C THR A 54 12.25 1.83 -95.16
N ARG A 55 11.69 1.39 -94.03
CA ARG A 55 11.48 -0.04 -93.78
C ARG A 55 10.51 -0.23 -92.60
N TYR A 56 9.29 -0.65 -92.96
CA TYR A 56 8.49 -1.67 -92.30
C TYR A 56 8.58 -1.80 -90.77
N THR A 57 7.47 -1.40 -90.12
CA THR A 57 6.76 -2.07 -89.01
C THR A 57 7.53 -2.98 -88.04
N ALA A 58 7.18 -2.82 -86.75
CA ALA A 58 7.62 -3.59 -85.57
C ALA A 58 9.00 -3.13 -85.05
N ARG A 59 9.10 -2.48 -83.90
CA ARG A 59 8.65 -2.99 -82.60
C ARG A 59 8.47 -1.83 -81.64
N ARG A 60 7.29 -1.22 -81.66
CA ARG A 60 6.80 -0.41 -80.53
C ARG A 60 6.12 -1.38 -79.56
N ARG A 61 6.91 -2.20 -78.86
CA ARG A 61 6.55 -2.66 -77.52
C ARG A 61 7.10 -1.56 -76.60
N GLN A 62 6.32 -0.56 -76.15
CA GLN A 62 5.40 -0.72 -75.01
C GLN A 62 6.12 -1.65 -74.01
N ASN A 63 6.80 -1.17 -72.96
CA ASN A 63 6.24 -0.36 -71.88
C ASN A 63 4.75 -0.62 -71.59
N CYS A 64 4.26 -1.81 -71.93
CA CYS A 64 3.17 -2.43 -71.21
C CYS A 64 3.83 -3.05 -69.99
N GLN A 65 3.95 -2.25 -68.93
CA GLN A 65 3.60 -2.79 -67.63
C GLN A 65 2.15 -3.26 -67.78
N GLU A 66 2.01 -4.52 -68.15
CA GLU A 66 0.75 -5.23 -68.08
C GLU A 66 0.58 -5.62 -66.61
N GLU A 67 0.34 -4.60 -65.76
CA GLU A 67 -0.04 -4.78 -64.35
C GLU A 67 -1.56 -4.90 -64.26
N ASP A 68 -2.16 -5.62 -65.20
CA ASP A 68 -3.58 -5.89 -65.16
C ASP A 68 -3.81 -7.33 -64.72
N PHE A 69 -4.43 -7.43 -63.54
CA PHE A 69 -5.39 -8.49 -63.24
C PHE A 69 -4.87 -9.82 -62.67
N VAL A 70 -3.86 -9.80 -61.79
CA VAL A 70 -3.63 -10.93 -60.86
C VAL A 70 -3.56 -10.45 -59.41
N TYR A 71 -4.42 -9.50 -59.06
CA TYR A 71 -4.47 -8.86 -57.74
C TYR A 71 -5.82 -9.00 -57.04
N SER A 72 -6.70 -9.87 -57.52
CA SER A 72 -8.08 -9.91 -57.00
C SER A 72 -8.22 -10.71 -55.70
N LEU A 73 -7.54 -11.86 -55.57
CA LEU A 73 -7.74 -12.76 -54.42
C LEU A 73 -6.48 -12.89 -53.54
N THR A 74 -5.30 -13.01 -54.15
CA THR A 74 -4.02 -13.15 -53.44
C THR A 74 -3.66 -11.92 -52.61
N ILE A 75 -3.78 -10.70 -53.16
CA ILE A 75 -3.55 -9.45 -52.42
C ILE A 75 -4.58 -9.27 -51.30
N VAL A 76 -5.84 -9.65 -51.54
CA VAL A 76 -6.88 -9.55 -50.52
C VAL A 76 -6.58 -10.49 -49.36
N ILE A 77 -6.14 -11.74 -49.63
CA ILE A 77 -5.73 -12.68 -48.59
C ILE A 77 -4.50 -12.15 -47.82
N VAL A 78 -3.46 -11.70 -48.52
CA VAL A 78 -2.22 -11.23 -47.88
C VAL A 78 -2.47 -9.96 -47.07
N GLY A 79 -3.25 -9.02 -47.61
CA GLY A 79 -3.65 -7.81 -46.91
C GLY A 79 -4.52 -8.09 -45.68
N ALA A 80 -5.47 -9.01 -45.79
CA ALA A 80 -6.29 -9.45 -44.66
C ALA A 80 -5.45 -10.13 -43.58
N ALA A 81 -4.52 -11.01 -43.96
CA ALA A 81 -3.61 -11.66 -43.02
C ALA A 81 -2.70 -10.64 -42.31
N ALA A 82 -2.10 -9.70 -43.05
CA ALA A 82 -1.27 -8.65 -42.49
C ALA A 82 -2.07 -7.73 -41.54
N GLY A 83 -3.28 -7.34 -41.95
CA GLY A 83 -4.19 -6.55 -41.12
C GLY A 83 -4.60 -7.28 -39.84
N LEU A 84 -4.85 -8.59 -39.89
CA LEU A 84 -5.18 -9.40 -38.72
C LEU A 84 -3.98 -9.50 -37.76
N ILE A 85 -2.76 -9.71 -38.27
CA ILE A 85 -1.55 -9.76 -37.44
C ILE A 85 -1.34 -8.41 -36.71
N ILE A 86 -1.45 -7.29 -37.44
CA ILE A 86 -1.26 -5.95 -36.89
C ILE A 86 -2.40 -5.62 -35.90
N GLY A 87 -3.64 -5.93 -36.27
CA GLY A 87 -4.82 -5.70 -35.44
C GLY A 87 -4.81 -6.54 -34.16
N LEU A 88 -4.37 -7.79 -34.24
CA LEU A 88 -4.20 -8.66 -33.07
C LEU A 88 -3.05 -8.18 -32.19
N GLY A 89 -1.93 -7.79 -32.78
CA GLY A 89 -0.78 -7.26 -32.04
C GLY A 89 -1.15 -6.00 -31.26
N LEU A 90 -1.80 -5.03 -31.92
CA LEU A 90 -2.26 -3.80 -31.28
C LEU A 90 -3.40 -4.06 -30.30
N GLY A 91 -4.35 -4.93 -30.64
CA GLY A 91 -5.47 -5.32 -29.80
C GLY A 91 -5.03 -6.00 -28.51
N LEU A 92 -4.03 -6.90 -28.57
CA LEU A 92 -3.46 -7.53 -27.38
C LEU A 92 -2.61 -6.56 -26.56
N LEU A 93 -1.83 -5.68 -27.19
CA LEU A 93 -1.01 -4.71 -26.47
C LEU A 93 -1.88 -3.70 -25.68
N LEU A 94 -2.94 -3.20 -26.31
CA LEU A 94 -3.91 -2.31 -25.67
C LEU A 94 -4.78 -3.07 -24.65
N GLY A 95 -5.21 -4.29 -24.98
CA GLY A 95 -5.99 -5.16 -24.12
C GLY A 95 -5.24 -5.62 -22.87
N GLN A 96 -3.94 -5.90 -22.97
CA GLN A 96 -3.09 -6.22 -21.82
C GLN A 96 -2.86 -5.00 -20.94
N ARG A 97 -2.58 -3.82 -21.51
CA ARG A 97 -2.42 -2.58 -20.73
C ARG A 97 -3.70 -2.13 -20.04
N SER A 98 -4.84 -2.33 -20.68
CA SER A 98 -6.17 -2.03 -20.11
C SER A 98 -6.76 -3.23 -19.36
N SER A 99 -6.03 -4.33 -19.21
CA SER A 99 -6.60 -5.56 -18.64
C SER A 99 -6.99 -5.32 -17.19
N PRO A 100 -8.26 -5.55 -16.81
CA PRO A 100 -8.72 -5.41 -15.43
C PRO A 100 -7.98 -6.36 -14.47
N ALA A 101 -7.30 -7.39 -14.98
CA ALA A 101 -6.48 -8.29 -14.18
C ALA A 101 -5.33 -7.56 -13.48
N GLY A 102 -4.61 -6.66 -14.16
CA GLY A 102 -3.49 -5.91 -13.57
C GLY A 102 -3.94 -4.92 -12.49
N GLN A 103 -5.12 -4.33 -12.65
CA GLN A 103 -5.71 -3.45 -11.64
C GLN A 103 -6.10 -4.22 -10.37
N LYS A 104 -6.72 -5.40 -10.52
CA LYS A 104 -7.06 -6.27 -9.40
C LYS A 104 -5.82 -6.72 -8.61
N HIS A 105 -4.75 -7.12 -9.31
CA HIS A 105 -3.49 -7.47 -8.65
C HIS A 105 -2.93 -6.32 -7.82
N ARG A 106 -2.92 -5.10 -8.38
CA ARG A 106 -2.42 -3.92 -7.68
C ARG A 106 -3.29 -3.48 -6.51
N GLU A 107 -4.61 -3.69 -6.59
CA GLU A 107 -5.51 -3.45 -5.47
C GLU A 107 -5.27 -4.44 -4.34
N VAL A 108 -5.08 -5.72 -4.65
CA VAL A 108 -4.78 -6.76 -3.65
C VAL A 108 -3.44 -6.50 -2.97
N GLU A 109 -2.41 -6.13 -3.74
CA GLU A 109 -1.10 -5.75 -3.20
C GLU A 109 -1.22 -4.55 -2.25
N ARG A 110 -1.98 -3.51 -2.64
CA ARG A 110 -2.25 -2.36 -1.76
C ARG A 110 -3.00 -2.75 -0.48
N LYS A 111 -3.98 -3.65 -0.57
CA LYS A 111 -4.70 -4.14 0.61
C LYS A 111 -3.79 -4.93 1.54
N LEU A 112 -2.89 -5.74 0.97
CA LEU A 112 -1.90 -6.48 1.74
C LEU A 112 -0.97 -5.52 2.48
N ASP A 113 -0.42 -4.52 1.78
CA ASP A 113 0.44 -3.51 2.37
C ASP A 113 -0.27 -2.71 3.46
N GLN A 114 -1.53 -2.32 3.21
CA GLN A 114 -2.35 -1.60 4.20
C GLN A 114 -2.55 -2.43 5.47
N VAL A 115 -2.94 -3.71 5.34
CA VAL A 115 -3.16 -4.58 6.50
C VAL A 115 -1.86 -4.82 7.28
N LEU A 116 -0.72 -4.97 6.59
CA LEU A 116 0.58 -5.11 7.24
C LEU A 116 0.98 -3.84 7.99
N GLN A 117 0.69 -2.66 7.42
CA GLN A 117 0.93 -1.38 8.08
C GLN A 117 0.03 -1.22 9.32
N ASP A 118 -1.27 -1.52 9.20
CA ASP A 118 -2.22 -1.44 10.31
C ASP A 118 -1.84 -2.40 11.44
N LYS A 119 -1.41 -3.62 11.10
CA LYS A 119 -0.91 -4.60 12.08
C LYS A 119 0.31 -4.09 12.83
N LYS A 120 1.28 -3.53 12.10
CA LYS A 120 2.48 -2.97 12.71
C LYS A 120 2.14 -1.78 13.62
N ALA A 121 1.26 -0.89 13.18
CA ALA A 121 0.82 0.25 13.98
C ALA A 121 0.14 -0.20 15.28
N TYR A 122 -0.72 -1.22 15.21
CA TYR A 122 -1.36 -1.80 16.39
C TYR A 122 -0.34 -2.44 17.36
N GLU A 123 0.64 -3.19 16.84
CA GLU A 123 1.71 -3.77 17.65
C GLU A 123 2.52 -2.68 18.36
N ASP A 124 2.85 -1.60 17.66
CA ASP A 124 3.56 -0.44 18.23
C ASP A 124 2.72 0.25 19.33
N GLU A 125 1.41 0.45 19.11
CA GLU A 125 0.48 1.04 20.08
C GLU A 125 0.36 0.19 21.36
N VAL A 126 0.26 -1.13 21.22
CA VAL A 126 0.19 -2.06 22.37
C VAL A 126 1.47 -1.99 23.20
N VAL A 127 2.63 -1.92 22.55
CA VAL A 127 3.92 -1.77 23.24
C VAL A 127 4.00 -0.44 24.00
N GLU A 128 3.54 0.65 23.40
CA GLU A 128 3.45 1.95 24.07
C GLU A 128 2.52 1.89 25.27
N HIS A 129 1.35 1.24 25.13
CA HIS A 129 0.39 1.11 26.21
C HIS A 129 0.97 0.34 27.41
N PHE A 130 1.66 -0.78 27.17
CA PHE A 130 2.31 -1.54 28.24
C PHE A 130 3.49 -0.80 28.88
N SER A 131 4.23 -0.01 28.10
CA SER A 131 5.28 0.87 28.64
C SER A 131 4.69 1.92 29.59
N ASP A 132 3.60 2.56 29.20
CA ASP A 132 2.93 3.56 30.03
C ASP A 132 2.26 2.94 31.25
N THR A 133 1.63 1.77 31.12
CA THR A 133 1.11 1.01 32.25
C THR A 133 2.21 0.62 33.22
N ALA A 134 3.39 0.19 32.73
CA ALA A 134 4.52 -0.14 33.60
C ALA A 134 5.01 1.10 34.38
N ARG A 135 5.02 2.29 33.78
CA ARG A 135 5.32 3.54 34.50
C ARG A 135 4.28 3.83 35.57
N LEU A 136 3.00 3.71 35.24
CA LEU A 136 1.90 3.98 36.16
C LEU A 136 1.89 2.99 37.34
N LEU A 137 2.17 1.71 37.09
CA LEU A 137 2.31 0.67 38.12
C LEU A 137 3.48 0.94 39.06
N ASN A 138 4.60 1.49 38.57
CA ASN A 138 5.69 1.91 39.44
C ASN A 138 5.26 3.06 40.35
N THR A 139 4.60 4.09 39.80
CA THR A 139 4.06 5.21 40.60
C THR A 139 3.06 4.73 41.66
N LEU A 140 2.19 3.77 41.30
CA LEU A 140 1.27 3.13 42.25
C LEU A 140 2.04 2.41 43.36
N THR A 141 3.07 1.64 43.01
CA THR A 141 3.91 0.89 43.95
C THR A 141 4.62 1.83 44.93
N ASP A 142 5.15 2.95 44.44
CA ASP A 142 5.77 3.97 45.28
C ASP A 142 4.75 4.62 46.21
N SER A 143 3.57 4.98 45.70
CA SER A 143 2.47 5.53 46.51
C SER A 143 2.02 4.55 47.61
N TYR A 144 1.97 3.25 47.30
CA TYR A 144 1.65 2.20 48.28
C TYR A 144 2.71 2.10 49.38
N ARG A 145 4.00 2.15 49.01
CA ARG A 145 5.11 2.19 49.97
C ARG A 145 5.03 3.42 50.86
N ASP A 146 4.70 4.58 50.30
CA ASP A 146 4.57 5.82 51.06
C ASP A 146 3.43 5.75 52.07
N VAL A 147 2.28 5.17 51.70
CA VAL A 147 1.17 4.92 52.62
C VAL A 147 1.62 4.00 53.76
N HIS A 148 2.30 2.89 53.45
CA HIS A 148 2.81 1.98 54.49
C HIS A 148 3.84 2.64 55.41
N ASN A 149 4.77 3.39 54.86
CA ASN A 149 5.74 4.17 55.64
C ASN A 149 5.04 5.21 56.53
N HIS A 150 3.97 5.83 56.04
CA HIS A 150 3.17 6.76 56.82
C HIS A 150 2.44 6.07 57.97
N LEU A 151 1.87 4.89 57.74
CA LEU A 151 1.24 4.08 58.79
C LEU A 151 2.24 3.64 59.86
N ALA A 152 3.43 3.20 59.46
CA ALA A 152 4.48 2.80 60.40
C ALA A 152 4.93 3.98 61.28
N ARG A 153 5.22 5.15 60.68
CA ARG A 153 5.57 6.37 61.42
C ARG A 153 4.42 6.87 62.30
N GLY A 154 3.18 6.75 61.80
CA GLY A 154 1.98 7.11 62.55
C GLY A 154 1.81 6.24 63.79
N ALA A 155 1.96 4.92 63.67
CA ALA A 155 1.94 4.01 64.81
C ALA A 155 3.04 4.33 65.81
N GLU A 156 4.28 4.59 65.36
CA GLU A 156 5.39 4.97 66.24
C GLU A 156 5.09 6.27 67.01
N ASN A 157 4.61 7.31 66.32
CA ASN A 157 4.25 8.59 66.94
C ASN A 157 3.06 8.48 67.91
N LEU A 158 2.05 7.65 67.58
CA LEU A 158 0.88 7.45 68.44
C LEU A 158 1.20 6.57 69.66
N CYS A 159 2.19 5.68 69.56
CA CYS A 159 2.65 4.84 70.65
C CYS A 159 3.76 5.50 71.49
N GLN A 160 4.34 6.64 71.06
CA GLN A 160 5.27 7.46 71.85
C GLN A 160 4.53 8.09 73.06
N GLY A 161 4.33 7.29 74.10
CA GLY A 161 3.66 7.70 75.35
C GLY A 161 3.14 6.52 76.17
N ASN A 162 2.85 5.39 75.53
CA ASN A 162 2.57 4.13 76.19
C ASN A 162 3.72 3.18 75.81
N GLY A 163 4.63 2.91 76.75
CA GLY A 163 5.66 1.88 76.59
C GLY A 163 5.03 0.56 76.10
N PRO A 164 5.83 -0.36 75.52
CA PRO A 164 5.35 -1.49 74.75
C PRO A 164 4.16 -2.10 75.47
N VAL A 165 2.96 -1.97 74.87
CA VAL A 165 1.82 -2.77 75.26
C VAL A 165 2.26 -4.17 74.92
N ALA A 166 2.91 -4.82 75.87
CA ALA A 166 3.05 -6.25 75.88
C ALA A 166 1.62 -6.72 75.72
N ILE A 167 1.28 -7.19 74.52
CA ILE A 167 0.17 -8.09 74.33
C ILE A 167 0.63 -9.33 75.10
N GLY A 168 0.46 -9.25 76.42
CA GLY A 168 0.74 -10.34 77.33
C GLY A 168 -0.18 -11.44 76.90
N GLU A 169 0.42 -12.49 76.39
CA GLU A 169 -0.21 -13.78 76.18
C GLU A 169 -0.79 -14.20 77.54
N ASP A 170 -2.07 -13.91 77.74
CA ASP A 170 -2.86 -14.46 78.82
C ASP A 170 -3.11 -15.93 78.45
N PRO A 171 -2.49 -16.91 79.15
CA PRO A 171 -2.61 -18.31 78.81
C PRO A 171 -4.02 -18.88 79.04
N THR A 172 -4.96 -18.06 79.54
CA THR A 172 -6.37 -18.44 79.72
C THR A 172 -7.31 -17.87 78.66
N ARG A 173 -6.83 -17.03 77.75
CA ARG A 173 -7.63 -16.49 76.65
C ARG A 173 -7.59 -17.48 75.48
N ARG A 174 -8.70 -18.18 75.23
CA ARG A 174 -8.89 -18.98 74.01
C ARG A 174 -8.45 -18.17 72.80
N ASP A 175 -7.64 -18.80 71.96
CA ASP A 175 -7.05 -18.20 70.77
C ASP A 175 -8.16 -17.59 69.90
N PRO A 176 -8.26 -16.26 69.76
CA PRO A 176 -9.24 -15.65 68.87
C PRO A 176 -9.00 -15.99 67.39
N ALA A 177 -7.90 -16.69 67.06
CA ALA A 177 -7.61 -17.25 65.74
C ALA A 177 -8.17 -18.67 65.51
N GLU A 178 -8.78 -19.32 66.51
CA GLU A 178 -9.50 -20.58 66.29
C GLU A 178 -10.83 -20.27 65.59
N ILE A 179 -10.77 -20.16 64.25
CA ILE A 179 -11.94 -20.04 63.39
C ILE A 179 -12.74 -21.33 63.60
N PRO A 180 -13.97 -21.29 64.16
CA PRO A 180 -14.75 -22.49 64.34
C PRO A 180 -15.01 -23.11 62.95
N ASP A 181 -14.99 -24.44 62.84
CA ASP A 181 -15.00 -25.17 61.55
C ASP A 181 -16.10 -24.69 60.56
N ASN A 182 -17.18 -24.12 61.09
CA ASN A 182 -18.27 -23.52 60.31
C ASN A 182 -17.94 -22.17 59.62
N LEU A 183 -16.84 -21.50 59.95
CA LEU A 183 -16.33 -20.28 59.29
C LEU A 183 -15.04 -20.53 58.48
N ALA A 184 -14.39 -21.69 58.64
CA ALA A 184 -13.15 -22.01 57.92
C ALA A 184 -13.39 -22.25 56.40
N ASN A 185 -14.64 -22.43 55.99
CA ASN A 185 -15.03 -22.57 54.58
C ASN A 185 -15.47 -21.23 53.95
N ILE A 186 -14.78 -20.13 54.28
CA ILE A 186 -14.93 -18.86 53.55
C ILE A 186 -13.87 -18.86 52.45
N GLN A 187 -14.24 -19.37 51.28
CA GLN A 187 -13.38 -19.24 50.10
C GLN A 187 -13.43 -17.77 49.63
N PRO A 188 -12.29 -17.11 49.35
CA PRO A 188 -12.28 -15.76 48.81
C PRO A 188 -13.18 -15.70 47.57
N PRO A 189 -13.91 -14.62 47.31
CA PRO A 189 -14.77 -14.52 46.13
C PRO A 189 -13.96 -14.86 44.88
N LEU A 190 -14.30 -15.96 44.22
CA LEU A 190 -13.68 -16.36 42.97
C LEU A 190 -14.18 -15.41 41.87
N ASP A 191 -13.33 -14.49 41.40
CA ASP A 191 -13.62 -13.61 40.25
C ASP A 191 -13.64 -14.36 38.89
N TYR A 192 -13.49 -15.68 38.91
CA TYR A 192 -13.58 -16.57 37.77
C TYR A 192 -14.77 -17.51 37.97
N ALA A 193 -15.69 -17.57 37.00
CA ALA A 193 -16.83 -18.48 37.05
C ALA A 193 -16.35 -19.94 37.14
N PRO A 194 -16.50 -20.62 38.30
CA PRO A 194 -16.07 -21.99 38.44
C PRO A 194 -16.96 -22.87 37.56
N LYS A 195 -16.35 -23.86 36.90
CA LYS A 195 -17.11 -24.86 36.14
C LYS A 195 -17.96 -25.67 37.11
N THR A 196 -19.25 -25.79 36.84
CA THR A 196 -20.17 -26.57 37.65
C THR A 196 -19.92 -28.08 37.54
N SER A 197 -19.28 -28.55 36.47
CA SER A 197 -18.76 -29.92 36.37
C SER A 197 -17.44 -30.00 35.57
N PRO A 198 -16.60 -31.05 35.78
CA PRO A 198 -15.31 -31.18 35.10
C PRO A 198 -15.39 -31.24 33.57
N ASP A 199 -16.49 -31.76 33.04
CA ASP A 199 -16.71 -32.00 31.61
C ASP A 199 -17.48 -30.84 30.92
N GLU A 200 -17.90 -29.84 31.70
CA GLU A 200 -18.60 -28.68 31.19
C GLU A 200 -17.64 -27.72 30.49
N LYS A 201 -18.01 -27.38 29.25
CA LYS A 201 -17.28 -26.42 28.43
C LYS A 201 -17.40 -25.04 29.06
N GLY A 202 -16.25 -24.41 29.31
CA GLY A 202 -16.20 -23.10 29.98
C GLY A 202 -16.85 -21.99 29.17
N MET A 203 -17.07 -20.85 29.82
CA MET A 203 -17.76 -19.67 29.27
C MET A 203 -17.09 -19.04 28.04
N LEU A 204 -15.82 -19.37 27.78
CA LEU A 204 -15.05 -18.95 26.59
C LEU A 204 -14.94 -20.05 25.53
N ASN A 205 -15.76 -21.10 25.60
CA ASN A 205 -15.84 -22.08 24.53
C ASN A 205 -16.79 -21.56 23.44
N GLU A 206 -16.45 -21.78 22.18
CA GLU A 206 -17.26 -21.42 21.00
C GLU A 206 -18.69 -21.99 21.03
N GLU A 207 -18.91 -23.03 21.85
CA GLU A 207 -20.21 -23.70 22.02
C GLU A 207 -21.04 -23.12 23.17
N PHE A 208 -20.51 -22.19 23.96
CA PHE A 208 -21.23 -21.59 25.07
C PHE A 208 -22.42 -20.76 24.57
N GLY A 209 -23.62 -21.10 25.03
CA GLY A 209 -24.87 -20.49 24.57
C GLY A 209 -25.40 -21.02 23.23
N ILE A 210 -24.81 -22.08 22.67
CA ILE A 210 -25.29 -22.73 21.44
C ILE A 210 -25.82 -24.12 21.77
N ASP A 211 -27.15 -24.28 21.82
CA ASP A 211 -27.80 -25.58 21.99
C ASP A 211 -27.70 -26.42 20.71
N LYS A 212 -26.60 -27.17 20.57
CA LYS A 212 -26.34 -28.03 19.41
C LYS A 212 -27.51 -28.97 19.09
N LYS A 213 -28.17 -29.52 20.11
CA LYS A 213 -29.33 -30.39 19.94
C LYS A 213 -30.50 -29.69 19.26
N ALA A 214 -30.78 -28.44 19.63
CA ALA A 214 -31.85 -27.65 19.01
C ALA A 214 -31.49 -27.31 17.55
N VAL A 215 -30.23 -26.94 17.30
CA VAL A 215 -29.74 -26.66 15.95
C VAL A 215 -29.78 -27.90 15.06
N ASP A 216 -29.42 -29.06 15.59
CA ASP A 216 -29.42 -30.32 14.86
C ASP A 216 -30.84 -30.80 14.55
N THR A 217 -31.79 -30.62 15.48
CA THR A 217 -33.22 -30.90 15.21
C THR A 217 -33.80 -29.97 14.14
N LEU A 218 -33.45 -28.68 14.15
CA LEU A 218 -33.91 -27.73 13.13
C LEU A 218 -33.29 -28.03 11.75
N ARG A 219 -32.03 -28.50 11.72
CA ARG A 219 -31.38 -28.96 10.48
C ARG A 219 -32.01 -30.24 9.94
N GLU A 220 -32.40 -31.17 10.79
CA GLU A 220 -33.06 -32.40 10.37
C GLU A 220 -34.49 -32.14 9.86
N GLU A 221 -35.21 -31.21 10.49
CA GLU A 221 -36.53 -30.77 10.03
C GLU A 221 -36.46 -30.02 8.69
N ALA A 222 -35.46 -29.15 8.51
CA ALA A 222 -35.20 -28.46 7.25
C ALA A 222 -34.70 -29.40 6.12
N ALA A 223 -34.08 -30.52 6.45
CA ALA A 223 -33.63 -31.52 5.47
C ALA A 223 -34.74 -32.49 5.01
N LYS A 224 -35.87 -32.51 5.71
CA LYS A 224 -37.06 -33.31 5.37
C LYS A 224 -38.13 -32.53 4.59
N ALA A 225 -37.94 -31.21 4.40
CA ALA A 225 -38.76 -30.34 3.56
C ALA A 225 -38.20 -30.25 2.13
#